data_AF-A0A7W0EZG8-F1
#
_entry.id   AF-A0A7W0EZG8-F1
#
_cell.length_a   1.000
_cell.length_b   1.000
_cell.length_c   1.000
_cell.angle_alpha   90.00
_cell.angle_beta   90.00
_cell.angle_gamma   90.00
#
_symmetry.space_group_name_H-M   'P 1'
#
loop_
_entity.id
_entity.type
_entity.pdbx_description
1 polymer ?
#
loop_
_entity_poly.entity_id
_entity_poly.type
_entity_poly.pdbx_seq_one_letter_code
_entity_poly.pdbx_strand_id
1 'polypeptide(L)'
;MLKNNASYKVLTILLIILSCLNGPVIANTAESILIKENRETFEITVPVSKLILILPKDGFKSATPKQREGGTKNPRYFKFADSTSGVTLSGWFEHAKRFEGVKKPKPSSLMGIPLLYKNIDFIKIGEWDSVSYDVEFQSNKIPNIKANLVR
;
A
#
# COMPACT_ATOMS: atom_id res chain seq x y z
N MET A 1 -19.59 83.57 12.51
CA MET A 1 -20.55 83.28 11.41
C MET A 1 -20.10 81.98 10.75
N LEU A 2 -21.00 80.99 10.70
CA LEU A 2 -20.74 79.58 10.35
C LEU A 2 -20.19 79.36 8.93
N LYS A 3 -19.27 78.39 8.77
CA LYS A 3 -19.34 77.19 7.88
C LYS A 3 -17.93 76.57 7.74
N ASN A 4 -17.72 75.35 8.24
CA ASN A 4 -17.83 74.06 7.53
C ASN A 4 -16.83 73.90 6.36
N ASN A 5 -15.83 73.01 6.49
CA ASN A 5 -15.91 71.67 5.91
C ASN A 5 -14.57 70.90 5.97
N ALA A 6 -14.73 69.59 6.16
CA ALA A 6 -13.74 68.53 6.23
C ALA A 6 -12.80 68.45 5.01
N SER A 7 -11.62 67.85 5.20
CA SER A 7 -11.14 66.79 4.29
C SER A 7 -9.91 66.04 4.81
N TYR A 8 -10.17 64.78 5.16
CA TYR A 8 -9.41 63.55 4.91
C TYR A 8 -7.89 63.50 5.15
N LYS A 9 -7.52 62.81 6.23
CA LYS A 9 -6.20 62.19 6.41
C LYS A 9 -6.03 61.09 5.36
N VAL A 10 -5.07 61.28 4.45
CA VAL A 10 -4.62 60.26 3.51
C VAL A 10 -3.81 59.23 4.30
N LEU A 11 -4.39 58.06 4.56
CA LEU A 11 -3.69 56.89 5.08
C LEU A 11 -3.46 55.91 3.93
N THR A 12 -2.27 55.97 3.35
CA THR A 12 -1.84 55.03 2.31
C THR A 12 -1.50 53.70 2.97
N ILE A 13 -2.42 52.73 2.90
CA ILE A 13 -2.14 51.35 3.28
C ILE A 13 -1.47 50.66 2.08
N LEU A 14 -0.16 50.41 2.22
CA LEU A 14 0.61 49.59 1.28
C LEU A 14 0.28 48.11 1.53
N LEU A 15 -0.60 47.54 0.71
CA LEU A 15 -0.96 46.12 0.75
C LEU A 15 0.10 45.31 -0.02
N ILE A 16 1.06 44.71 0.68
CA ILE A 16 2.01 43.74 0.09
C ILE A 16 1.25 42.42 -0.06
N ILE A 17 0.77 42.14 -1.27
CA ILE A 17 0.22 40.83 -1.62
C ILE A 17 1.42 39.91 -1.88
N LEU A 18 1.87 39.22 -0.84
CA LEU A 18 2.80 38.10 -0.98
C LEU A 18 2.00 36.88 -1.43
N SER A 19 1.80 36.76 -2.74
CA SER A 19 1.18 35.60 -3.37
C SER A 19 2.11 34.38 -3.17
N CYS A 20 1.93 33.63 -2.09
CA CYS A 20 2.39 32.24 -2.07
C CYS A 20 1.57 31.49 -3.13
N LEU A 21 2.14 31.32 -4.33
CA LEU A 21 1.72 30.33 -5.31
C LEU A 21 2.00 28.92 -4.75
N ASN A 22 1.31 28.56 -3.68
CA ASN A 22 1.07 27.17 -3.35
C ASN A 22 -0.13 26.74 -4.19
N GLY A 23 0.12 26.51 -5.48
CA GLY A 23 -0.82 25.72 -6.27
C GLY A 23 -1.09 24.42 -5.51
N PRO A 24 -2.34 23.94 -5.43
CA PRO A 24 -2.62 22.66 -4.79
C PRO A 24 -1.80 21.59 -5.52
N VAL A 25 -0.80 21.05 -4.85
CA VAL A 25 -0.21 19.77 -5.24
C VAL A 25 -1.30 18.74 -4.99
N ILE A 26 -2.09 18.43 -6.02
CA ILE A 26 -2.98 17.26 -6.00
C ILE A 26 -2.05 16.05 -6.13
N ALA A 27 -1.35 15.73 -5.06
CA ALA A 27 -0.83 14.39 -4.88
C ALA A 27 -2.05 13.50 -4.68
N ASN A 28 -2.34 12.62 -5.64
CA ASN A 28 -3.39 11.61 -5.58
C ASN A 28 -3.05 10.54 -4.50
N THR A 29 -2.89 10.99 -3.26
CA THR A 29 -2.53 10.24 -2.05
C THR A 29 -3.66 9.33 -1.57
N ALA A 30 -4.86 9.56 -2.08
CA ALA A 30 -6.06 8.83 -1.71
C ALA A 30 -6.00 7.35 -2.16
N GLU A 31 -5.27 7.05 -3.24
CA GLU A 31 -5.19 5.70 -3.82
C GLU A 31 -3.97 4.88 -3.38
N SER A 32 -3.04 5.47 -2.64
CA SER A 32 -1.90 4.77 -2.05
C SER A 32 -2.27 4.13 -0.70
N ILE A 33 -1.58 3.05 -0.33
CA ILE A 33 -1.73 2.53 1.03
C ILE A 33 -1.12 3.48 2.06
N LEU A 34 -1.74 3.48 3.25
CA LEU A 34 -1.19 3.97 4.49
C LEU A 34 -0.88 2.77 5.38
N ILE A 35 0.29 2.76 6.01
CA ILE A 35 0.67 1.78 7.03
C ILE A 35 0.88 2.54 8.33
N LYS A 36 0.05 2.24 9.33
CA LYS A 36 0.20 2.75 10.70
C LYS A 36 0.75 1.63 11.56
N GLU A 37 1.84 1.92 12.26
CA GLU A 37 2.43 1.01 13.22
C GLU A 37 1.95 1.35 14.63
N ASN A 38 1.34 0.38 15.31
CA ASN A 38 0.97 0.48 16.72
C ASN A 38 1.94 -0.33 17.58
N ARG A 39 1.69 -0.47 18.88
CA ARG A 39 2.55 -1.26 19.78
C ARG A 39 2.66 -2.73 19.33
N GLU A 40 1.54 -3.34 18.98
CA GLU A 40 1.44 -4.80 18.72
C GLU A 40 1.04 -5.15 17.28
N THR A 41 0.63 -4.16 16.49
CA THR A 41 0.04 -4.40 15.17
C THR A 41 0.54 -3.42 14.10
N PHE A 42 0.38 -3.82 12.85
CA PHE A 42 0.38 -2.96 11.68
C PHE A 42 -1.05 -2.84 11.15
N GLU A 43 -1.54 -1.61 10.97
CA GLU A 43 -2.78 -1.31 10.27
C GLU A 43 -2.45 -0.83 8.86
N ILE A 44 -2.96 -1.52 7.85
CA ILE A 44 -2.70 -1.22 6.43
C ILE A 44 -4.04 -0.89 5.79
N THR A 45 -4.16 0.27 5.17
CA THR A 45 -5.41 0.74 4.58
C THR A 45 -5.18 1.46 3.27
N VAL A 46 -6.17 1.46 2.37
CA VAL A 46 -6.26 2.44 1.28
C VAL A 46 -7.32 3.45 1.69
N PRO A 47 -6.97 4.74 1.94
CA PRO A 47 -7.89 5.70 2.53
C PRO A 47 -9.25 5.82 1.83
N VAL A 48 -9.29 5.71 0.49
CA VAL A 48 -10.54 5.77 -0.27
C VAL A 48 -11.42 4.52 -0.18
N SER A 49 -10.85 3.36 0.15
CA SER A 49 -11.59 2.08 0.13
C SER A 49 -12.29 1.76 1.44
N LYS A 50 -11.97 2.48 2.53
CA LYS A 50 -12.38 2.16 3.92
C LYS A 50 -11.98 0.74 4.37
N LEU A 51 -11.15 0.03 3.62
CA LEU A 51 -10.64 -1.30 3.99
C LEU A 51 -9.43 -1.16 4.88
N ILE A 52 -9.39 -1.95 5.95
CA ILE A 52 -8.27 -2.02 6.88
C ILE A 52 -7.86 -3.49 7.02
N LEU A 53 -6.58 -3.78 6.81
CA LEU A 53 -5.93 -5.04 7.15
C LEU A 53 -5.11 -4.82 8.42
N ILE A 54 -5.38 -5.60 9.46
CA ILE A 54 -4.63 -5.57 10.72
C ILE A 54 -3.75 -6.82 10.78
N LEU A 55 -2.45 -6.61 10.94
CA LEU A 55 -1.44 -7.66 11.04
C LEU A 55 -0.77 -7.59 12.42
N PRO A 56 -0.69 -8.68 13.19
CA PRO A 56 0.14 -8.70 14.40
C PRO A 56 1.61 -8.55 14.04
N LYS A 57 2.40 -7.90 14.92
CA LYS A 57 3.82 -7.72 14.67
C LYS A 57 4.57 -9.04 14.64
N ASP A 58 4.43 -9.90 15.65
CA ASP A 58 4.96 -11.28 15.67
C ASP A 58 6.32 -11.48 14.97
N GLY A 59 7.29 -10.59 15.22
CA GLY A 59 8.62 -10.62 14.60
C GLY A 59 8.74 -9.93 13.23
N PHE A 60 7.63 -9.67 12.53
CA PHE A 60 7.58 -8.89 11.31
C PHE A 60 8.04 -7.45 11.49
N LYS A 61 8.83 -6.99 10.51
CA LYS A 61 9.22 -5.60 10.33
C LYS A 61 8.74 -5.10 8.98
N SER A 62 8.26 -3.87 8.94
CA SER A 62 7.91 -3.21 7.69
C SER A 62 9.19 -3.04 6.85
N ALA A 63 9.17 -3.58 5.63
CA ALA A 63 10.25 -3.34 4.69
C ALA A 63 9.98 -2.00 4.00
N THR A 64 10.75 -0.96 4.29
CA THR A 64 10.83 0.20 3.38
C THR A 64 11.28 -0.32 2.02
N PRO A 65 10.52 -0.13 0.92
CA PRO A 65 10.97 -0.56 -0.39
C PRO A 65 12.11 0.38 -0.79
N LYS A 66 13.35 0.04 -0.45
CA LYS A 66 14.52 0.85 -0.81
C LYS A 66 14.68 0.95 -2.33
N GLN A 67 14.09 0.03 -3.08
CA GLN A 67 14.04 0.01 -4.55
C GLN A 67 12.69 -0.59 -4.98
N ARG A 68 11.77 0.24 -5.50
CA ARG A 68 10.48 -0.20 -6.06
C ARG A 68 10.69 -0.57 -7.53
N GLU A 69 10.80 -1.85 -7.85
CA GLU A 69 10.88 -2.34 -9.23
C GLU A 69 9.74 -3.33 -9.54
N GLY A 70 9.31 -3.36 -10.81
CA GLY A 70 8.24 -4.24 -11.28
C GLY A 70 6.92 -4.07 -10.50
N GLY A 71 6.29 -5.19 -10.14
CA GLY A 71 5.01 -5.22 -9.41
C GLY A 71 5.04 -4.55 -8.03
N THR A 72 6.22 -4.36 -7.44
CA THR A 72 6.39 -3.66 -6.15
C THR A 72 6.29 -2.14 -6.24
N LYS A 73 6.17 -1.59 -7.47
CA LYS A 73 5.92 -0.15 -7.71
C LYS A 73 4.47 0.26 -7.45
N ASN A 74 3.55 -0.70 -7.34
CA ASN A 74 2.14 -0.39 -7.11
C ASN A 74 1.98 0.43 -5.81
N PRO A 75 1.30 1.60 -5.82
CA PRO A 75 1.12 2.43 -4.64
C PRO A 75 0.30 1.75 -3.53
N ARG A 76 -0.33 0.62 -3.82
CA ARG A 76 -1.09 -0.21 -2.87
C ARG A 76 -0.32 -1.41 -2.34
N TYR A 77 0.95 -1.57 -2.73
CA TYR A 77 1.79 -2.70 -2.33
C TYR A 77 2.39 -2.51 -0.95
N PHE A 78 2.31 -3.55 -0.12
CA PHE A 78 2.99 -3.64 1.18
C PHE A 78 3.90 -4.88 1.24
N LYS A 79 4.93 -4.81 2.07
CA LYS A 79 5.84 -5.93 2.36
C LYS A 79 6.32 -5.89 3.80
N PHE A 80 6.24 -7.04 4.45
CA PHE A 80 6.76 -7.31 5.78
C PHE A 80 7.65 -8.55 5.70
N ALA A 81 8.67 -8.60 6.55
CA ALA A 81 9.53 -9.76 6.69
C ALA A 81 9.84 -10.01 8.16
N ASP A 82 9.83 -11.28 8.54
CA ASP A 82 10.42 -11.76 9.79
C ASP A 82 11.73 -12.47 9.44
N SER A 83 12.85 -11.84 9.81
CA SER A 83 14.19 -12.36 9.55
C SER A 83 14.50 -13.62 10.36
N THR A 84 13.79 -13.85 11.47
CA THR A 84 14.03 -14.99 12.37
C THR A 84 13.37 -16.26 11.83
N SER A 85 12.12 -16.18 11.36
CA SER A 85 11.43 -17.32 10.72
C SER A 85 11.72 -17.45 9.22
N GLY A 86 12.27 -16.40 8.59
CA GLY A 86 12.46 -16.34 7.15
C GLY A 86 11.15 -16.11 6.36
N VAL A 87 10.06 -15.77 7.04
CA VAL A 87 8.75 -15.55 6.42
C VAL A 87 8.66 -14.16 5.81
N THR A 88 8.20 -14.09 4.56
CA THR A 88 7.86 -12.83 3.89
C THR A 88 6.35 -12.75 3.67
N LEU A 89 5.73 -11.68 4.12
CA LEU A 89 4.34 -11.36 3.85
C LEU A 89 4.27 -10.13 2.94
N SER A 90 3.58 -10.26 1.80
CA SER A 90 3.38 -9.12 0.90
C SER A 90 2.06 -9.23 0.16
N GLY A 91 1.57 -8.09 -0.30
CA GLY A 91 0.30 -8.03 -1.01
C GLY A 91 -0.04 -6.62 -1.45
N TRP A 92 -1.25 -6.46 -2.00
CA TRP A 92 -1.81 -5.16 -2.35
C TRP A 92 -3.33 -5.19 -2.29
N PHE A 93 -3.94 -4.01 -2.16
CA PHE A 93 -5.39 -3.86 -2.30
C PHE A 93 -5.77 -3.63 -3.76
N GLU A 94 -6.87 -4.24 -4.19
CA GLU A 94 -7.38 -4.14 -5.56
C GLU A 94 -8.91 -4.03 -5.56
N HIS A 95 -9.48 -3.46 -6.62
CA HIS A 95 -10.94 -3.38 -6.75
C HIS A 95 -11.55 -4.79 -6.93
N ALA A 96 -12.61 -5.11 -6.19
CA ALA A 96 -13.26 -6.44 -6.18
C ALA A 96 -13.66 -6.94 -7.59
N LYS A 97 -14.12 -6.04 -8.47
CA LYS A 97 -14.40 -6.33 -9.90
C LYS A 97 -13.25 -6.99 -10.68
N ARG A 98 -12.00 -6.90 -10.21
CA ARG A 98 -10.82 -7.53 -10.83
C ARG A 98 -10.50 -8.91 -10.24
N PHE A 99 -11.26 -9.35 -9.23
CA PHE A 99 -11.12 -10.67 -8.67
C PHE A 99 -11.82 -11.71 -9.54
N GLU A 100 -11.05 -12.57 -10.17
CA GLU A 100 -11.54 -13.62 -11.07
C GLU A 100 -11.67 -14.99 -10.36
N GLY A 101 -11.70 -14.99 -9.03
CA GLY A 101 -11.61 -16.20 -8.20
C GLY A 101 -10.16 -16.64 -7.93
N VAL A 102 -10.00 -17.55 -6.97
CA VAL A 102 -8.70 -18.18 -6.69
C VAL A 102 -8.35 -19.13 -7.82
N LYS A 103 -7.14 -18.99 -8.35
CA LYS A 103 -6.62 -19.77 -9.47
C LYS A 103 -5.29 -20.39 -9.09
N LYS A 104 -4.92 -21.45 -9.80
CA LYS A 104 -3.57 -22.01 -9.71
C LYS A 104 -2.53 -20.91 -10.00
N PRO A 105 -1.36 -20.93 -9.34
CA PRO A 105 -0.29 -19.97 -9.63
C PRO A 105 0.11 -20.04 -11.11
N LYS A 106 0.32 -18.87 -11.73
CA LYS A 106 0.70 -18.79 -13.14
C LYS A 106 2.20 -19.02 -13.28
N PRO A 107 2.67 -19.83 -14.26
CA PRO A 107 4.10 -20.06 -14.50
C PRO A 107 4.89 -18.76 -14.50
N SER A 108 6.05 -18.77 -13.85
CA SER A 108 6.96 -17.63 -13.81
C SER A 108 8.41 -18.11 -13.93
N SER A 109 9.34 -17.17 -14.04
CA SER A 109 10.77 -17.46 -14.00
C SER A 109 11.50 -16.50 -13.06
N LEU A 110 12.61 -16.97 -12.51
CA LEU A 110 13.55 -16.16 -11.75
C LEU A 110 14.91 -16.26 -12.44
N MET A 111 15.49 -15.12 -12.82
CA MET A 111 16.77 -15.06 -13.57
C MET A 111 16.74 -15.91 -14.85
N GLY A 112 15.60 -15.95 -15.55
CA GLY A 112 15.43 -16.74 -16.78
C GLY A 112 15.17 -18.23 -16.55
N ILE A 113 15.25 -18.73 -15.32
CA ILE A 113 14.98 -20.13 -14.99
C ILE A 113 13.50 -20.29 -14.61
N PRO A 114 12.74 -21.20 -15.26
CA PRO A 114 11.35 -21.47 -14.91
C PRO A 114 11.21 -21.93 -13.46
N LEU A 115 10.20 -21.38 -12.76
CA LEU A 115 9.80 -21.87 -11.44
C LEU A 115 8.78 -23.00 -11.62
N LEU A 116 9.03 -24.12 -10.94
CA LEU A 116 8.10 -25.24 -10.91
C LEU A 116 7.22 -25.13 -9.68
N TYR A 117 5.91 -25.28 -9.86
CA TYR A 117 4.94 -25.26 -8.77
C TYR A 117 4.38 -26.66 -8.53
N LYS A 118 4.46 -27.13 -7.28
CA LYS A 118 3.98 -28.45 -6.86
C LYS A 118 3.10 -28.36 -5.62
N ASN A 119 2.45 -29.48 -5.27
CA ASN A 119 1.61 -29.62 -4.09
C ASN A 119 0.58 -28.48 -3.97
N ILE A 120 -0.16 -28.26 -5.07
CA ILE A 120 -1.09 -27.16 -5.19
C ILE A 120 -2.42 -27.57 -4.57
N ASP A 121 -2.75 -26.97 -3.44
CA ASP A 121 -3.98 -27.23 -2.70
C ASP A 121 -4.79 -25.95 -2.53
N PHE A 122 -6.08 -26.03 -2.83
CA PHE A 122 -7.03 -24.95 -2.56
C PHE A 122 -7.60 -25.13 -1.17
N ILE A 123 -7.38 -24.14 -0.32
CA ILE A 123 -7.76 -24.19 1.10
C ILE A 123 -8.52 -22.93 1.48
N LYS A 124 -9.44 -23.08 2.43
CA LYS A 124 -10.15 -21.95 3.03
C LYS A 124 -9.59 -21.70 4.42
N ILE A 125 -9.16 -20.47 4.69
CA ILE A 125 -8.62 -20.06 5.99
C ILE A 125 -9.55 -18.99 6.56
N GLY A 126 -10.51 -19.42 7.39
CA GLY A 126 -11.61 -18.56 7.81
C GLY A 126 -12.40 -18.06 6.59
N GLU A 127 -12.38 -16.75 6.35
CA GLU A 127 -13.04 -16.12 5.20
C GLU A 127 -12.13 -15.93 3.97
N TRP A 128 -10.86 -16.31 4.08
CA TRP A 128 -9.89 -16.17 2.99
C TRP A 128 -9.93 -17.36 2.05
N ASP A 129 -10.13 -17.09 0.77
CA ASP A 129 -9.95 -18.08 -0.28
C ASP A 129 -8.46 -18.14 -0.65
N SER A 130 -7.86 -19.32 -0.50
CA SER A 130 -6.41 -19.48 -0.56
C SER A 130 -5.95 -20.63 -1.45
N VAL A 131 -4.73 -20.54 -1.94
CA VAL A 131 -3.99 -21.63 -2.58
C VAL A 131 -2.62 -21.76 -1.94
N SER A 132 -2.30 -22.93 -1.40
CA SER A 132 -0.96 -23.30 -0.96
C SER A 132 -0.24 -24.06 -2.06
N TYR A 133 1.07 -23.84 -2.18
CA TYR A 133 1.90 -24.50 -3.18
C TYR A 133 3.37 -24.37 -2.82
N ASP A 134 4.17 -25.30 -3.34
CA ASP A 134 5.61 -25.24 -3.25
C ASP A 134 6.20 -24.68 -4.53
N VAL A 135 7.15 -23.76 -4.40
CA VAL A 135 8.01 -23.29 -5.48
C VAL A 135 9.33 -24.05 -5.41
N GLU A 136 9.68 -24.76 -6.48
CA GLU A 136 10.98 -25.38 -6.61
C GLU A 136 11.90 -24.50 -7.47
N PHE A 137 13.10 -24.19 -6.95
CA PHE A 137 14.14 -23.43 -7.63
C PHE A 137 15.53 -23.93 -7.22
N GLN A 138 16.34 -24.38 -8.18
CA GLN A 138 17.70 -24.88 -7.94
C GLN A 138 17.76 -25.91 -6.78
N SER A 139 16.87 -26.90 -6.80
CA SER A 139 16.70 -27.94 -5.77
C SER A 139 16.23 -27.44 -4.39
N ASN A 140 16.00 -26.14 -4.21
CA ASN A 140 15.34 -25.60 -3.03
C ASN A 140 13.83 -25.65 -3.20
N LYS A 141 13.15 -26.01 -2.11
CA LYS A 141 11.70 -26.04 -2.01
C LYS A 141 11.25 -24.91 -1.09
N ILE A 142 10.43 -24.00 -1.60
CA ILE A 142 9.93 -22.84 -0.87
C ILE A 142 8.41 -22.95 -0.75
N PRO A 143 7.85 -23.21 0.45
CA PRO A 143 6.42 -23.22 0.64
C PRO A 143 5.84 -21.81 0.51
N ASN A 144 4.70 -21.70 -0.17
CA ASN A 144 4.01 -20.45 -0.42
C ASN A 144 2.51 -20.60 -0.17
N ILE A 145 1.88 -19.50 0.24
CA ILE A 145 0.43 -19.38 0.26
C ILE A 145 0.02 -18.06 -0.37
N LYS A 146 -0.98 -18.11 -1.26
CA LYS A 146 -1.65 -16.93 -1.79
C LYS A 146 -3.09 -16.92 -1.27
N ALA A 147 -3.41 -15.92 -0.45
CA ALA A 147 -4.73 -15.74 0.14
C ALA A 147 -5.40 -14.48 -0.42
N ASN A 148 -6.71 -14.53 -0.62
CA ASN A 148 -7.50 -13.40 -1.12
C ASN A 148 -8.76 -13.26 -0.25
N LEU A 149 -9.08 -12.02 0.11
CA LEU A 149 -10.30 -11.66 0.82
C LEU A 149 -11.02 -10.59 0.00
N VAL A 150 -12.30 -10.83 -0.30
CA VAL A 150 -13.14 -9.88 -1.04
C VAL A 150 -14.22 -9.34 -0.11
N ARG A 151 -14.43 -8.02 -0.17
CA ARG A 151 -15.37 -7.25 0.65
C ARG A 151 -16.07 -6.22 -0.21
#